data_AF-A0A4Q5RAJ4-F1
#
_entry.id   AF-A0A4Q5RAJ4-F1
#
_cell.length_a   1.000
_cell.length_b   1.000
_cell.length_c   1.000
_cell.angle_alpha   90.00
_cell.angle_beta   90.00
_cell.angle_gamma   90.00
#
_symmetry.space_group_name_H-M   'P 1'
#
loop_
_entity.id
_entity.type
_entity.pdbx_description
1 polymer ?
#
loop_
_entity_poly.entity_id
_entity_poly.type
_entity_poly.pdbx_seq_one_letter_code
_entity_poly.pdbx_strand_id
1 'polypeptide(L)'
;DRRLRNISDKIAGAQAYYQAARANIQQPTHEHTALGVQQNLGGLAVLGPALADSVRKSGLSEVEKQLLTQRIAAARTAIDGYVGFLNKSVPAPGGSYRSFRIGKALFDRKFALDIQSRYSAAEVLALAQKHQADLLHDMGRRAARLFPTYCAGQPVPQDTLVLIRQVIDKLTRKHAPRAGFVDAVKRQIPTLTKFVNDHKLLTQDPTKPLVVRETPLYMRGSGAGASISAPGPYDKQANTYYNVEPLPPTWTAAQAESYLREYNDYTLQILNIHEAIPGHYTQLVWANRSPSLVKSIFGNGAMIEGWAVYSERLMLDAGYGNNSDEIWLLWDKWNMRSTLNAVVDNLIQTQNASEKDVVALLTGAGFQEEAEARNKWHRATLSQVQLSSYFTGYTEILALRNEVKAREGAAFSVQNFNEQFLSFGSAPVKYIRDLLLR
;
A
#
# COMPACT_ATOMS: atom_id res chain seq x y z
N ASP A 1 25.76 11.16 -20.12
CA ASP A 1 25.44 11.78 -21.42
C ASP A 1 24.16 11.26 -22.07
N ARG A 2 24.06 9.98 -22.48
CA ARG A 2 22.82 9.43 -23.10
C ARG A 2 21.53 9.74 -22.31
N ARG A 3 21.54 9.55 -20.98
CA ARG A 3 20.39 9.90 -20.12
C ARG A 3 20.02 11.38 -20.19
N LEU A 4 21.00 12.28 -20.24
CA LEU A 4 20.78 13.73 -20.31
C LEU A 4 20.24 14.15 -21.69
N ARG A 5 20.70 13.51 -22.78
CA ARG A 5 20.10 13.69 -24.12
C ARG A 5 18.63 13.27 -24.14
N ASN A 6 18.32 12.09 -23.60
CA ASN A 6 16.93 11.63 -23.48
C ASN A 6 16.07 12.57 -22.63
N ILE A 7 16.60 13.10 -21.52
CA ILE A 7 15.90 14.11 -20.71
C ILE A 7 15.65 15.36 -21.55
N SER A 8 16.67 15.87 -22.24
CA SER A 8 16.57 17.04 -23.12
C SER A 8 15.44 16.87 -24.14
N ASP A 9 15.39 15.74 -24.83
CA ASP A 9 14.39 15.49 -25.87
C ASP A 9 13.00 15.33 -25.27
N LYS A 10 12.88 14.69 -24.11
CA LYS A 10 11.60 14.52 -23.41
C LYS A 10 11.01 15.85 -22.98
N ILE A 11 11.82 16.73 -22.37
CA ILE A 11 11.34 18.01 -21.82
C ILE A 11 11.12 19.08 -22.89
N ALA A 12 11.65 18.90 -24.11
CA ALA A 12 11.35 19.76 -25.24
C ALA A 12 9.83 19.81 -25.56
N GLY A 13 9.09 18.74 -25.24
CA GLY A 13 7.64 18.66 -25.40
C GLY A 13 6.81 19.22 -24.24
N ALA A 14 7.42 19.80 -23.20
CA ALA A 14 6.71 20.20 -21.98
C ALA A 14 5.59 21.22 -22.25
N GLN A 15 5.82 22.21 -23.11
CA GLN A 15 4.81 23.22 -23.44
C GLN A 15 3.57 22.59 -24.10
N ALA A 16 3.77 21.75 -25.13
CA ALA A 16 2.68 21.08 -25.83
C ALA A 16 1.91 20.14 -24.89
N TYR A 17 2.60 19.45 -23.99
CA TYR A 17 1.99 18.60 -22.97
C TYR A 17 1.01 19.39 -22.06
N TYR A 18 1.47 20.53 -21.52
CA TYR A 18 0.62 21.34 -20.64
C TYR A 18 -0.48 22.11 -21.38
N GLN A 19 -0.29 22.44 -22.65
CA GLN A 19 -1.36 22.99 -23.49
C GLN A 19 -2.48 21.96 -23.70
N ALA A 20 -2.13 20.71 -24.02
CA ALA A 20 -3.09 19.62 -24.14
C ALA A 20 -3.82 19.35 -22.81
N ALA A 21 -3.09 19.38 -21.68
CA ALA A 21 -3.69 19.22 -20.35
C ALA A 21 -4.77 20.29 -20.08
N ARG A 22 -4.50 21.56 -20.40
CA ARG A 22 -5.49 22.65 -20.26
C ARG A 22 -6.74 22.42 -21.12
N ALA A 23 -6.55 21.98 -22.37
CA ALA A 23 -7.66 21.76 -23.30
C ALA A 23 -8.58 20.60 -22.88
N ASN A 24 -8.04 19.61 -22.16
CA ASN A 24 -8.78 18.42 -21.75
C ASN A 24 -9.54 18.57 -20.42
N ILE A 25 -9.17 19.53 -19.57
CA ILE A 25 -9.82 19.71 -18.26
C ILE A 25 -11.20 20.33 -18.45
N GLN A 26 -12.24 19.55 -18.14
CA GLN A 26 -13.63 19.99 -18.13
C GLN A 26 -14.24 19.62 -16.76
N GLN A 27 -14.68 20.64 -16.03
CA GLN A 27 -15.32 20.49 -14.70
C GLN A 27 -14.60 19.51 -13.76
N PRO A 28 -13.35 19.80 -13.34
CA PRO A 28 -12.58 18.89 -12.50
C PRO A 28 -13.11 18.86 -11.06
N THR A 29 -12.59 17.95 -10.24
CA THR A 29 -12.81 17.93 -8.79
C THR A 29 -11.88 18.93 -8.12
N HIS A 30 -12.25 19.44 -6.95
CA HIS A 30 -11.34 20.27 -6.15
C HIS A 30 -10.08 19.49 -5.74
N GLU A 31 -10.25 18.25 -5.30
CA GLU A 31 -9.20 17.41 -4.71
C GLU A 31 -8.09 17.10 -5.72
N HIS A 32 -8.44 16.64 -6.92
CA HIS A 32 -7.45 16.35 -7.97
C HIS A 32 -6.83 17.63 -8.56
N THR A 33 -7.52 18.78 -8.50
CA THR A 33 -6.96 20.08 -8.91
C THR A 33 -5.89 20.52 -7.92
N ALA A 34 -6.19 20.45 -6.62
CA ALA A 34 -5.24 20.74 -5.55
C ALA A 34 -4.03 19.79 -5.60
N LEU A 35 -4.25 18.49 -5.83
CA LEU A 35 -3.17 17.52 -6.02
C LEU A 35 -2.32 17.87 -7.25
N GLY A 36 -2.97 18.25 -8.37
CA GLY A 36 -2.29 18.69 -9.59
C GLY A 36 -1.36 19.88 -9.36
N VAL A 37 -1.78 20.87 -8.56
CA VAL A 37 -0.93 22.00 -8.15
C VAL A 37 0.28 21.51 -7.35
N GLN A 38 0.04 20.73 -6.29
CA GLN A 38 1.09 20.25 -5.39
C GLN A 38 2.15 19.42 -6.14
N GLN A 39 1.72 18.47 -6.99
CA GLN A 39 2.64 17.59 -7.71
C GLN A 39 3.45 18.33 -8.77
N ASN A 40 2.86 19.31 -9.47
CA ASN A 40 3.58 20.11 -10.45
C ASN A 40 4.63 21.03 -9.79
N LEU A 41 4.31 21.63 -8.63
CA LEU A 41 5.31 22.35 -7.83
C LEU A 41 6.45 21.44 -7.38
N GLY A 42 6.15 20.22 -6.91
CA GLY A 42 7.17 19.23 -6.57
C GLY A 42 8.05 18.83 -7.77
N GLY A 43 7.47 18.75 -8.96
CA GLY A 43 8.19 18.45 -10.21
C GLY A 43 9.29 19.47 -10.56
N LEU A 44 9.16 20.73 -10.14
CA LEU A 44 10.19 21.75 -10.35
C LEU A 44 11.51 21.43 -9.65
N ALA A 45 11.49 20.62 -8.58
CA ALA A 45 12.70 20.19 -7.88
C ALA A 45 13.54 19.22 -8.73
N VAL A 46 12.90 18.38 -9.56
CA VAL A 46 13.58 17.46 -10.50
C VAL A 46 14.32 18.25 -11.57
N LEU A 47 13.73 19.35 -12.04
CA LEU A 47 14.33 20.30 -12.98
C LEU A 47 15.13 21.40 -12.27
N GLY A 48 15.66 21.08 -11.08
CA GLY A 48 16.35 22.01 -10.20
C GLY A 48 17.88 21.86 -10.20
N PRO A 49 18.56 22.32 -9.12
CA PRO A 49 20.02 22.36 -9.03
C PRO A 49 20.73 21.02 -9.24
N ALA A 50 20.12 19.89 -8.82
CA ALA A 50 20.72 18.57 -8.96
C ALA A 50 20.86 18.15 -10.45
N LEU A 51 19.86 18.46 -11.27
CA LEU A 51 19.95 18.23 -12.71
C LEU A 51 20.96 19.19 -13.35
N ALA A 52 20.95 20.47 -12.96
CA ALA A 52 21.91 21.45 -13.46
C ALA A 52 23.37 21.05 -13.16
N ASP A 53 23.65 20.55 -11.95
CA ASP A 53 24.96 20.02 -11.58
C ASP A 53 25.35 18.80 -12.44
N SER A 54 24.39 17.89 -12.68
CA SER A 54 24.59 16.74 -13.56
C SER A 54 24.91 17.15 -15.00
N VAL A 55 24.28 18.21 -15.52
CA VAL A 55 24.59 18.76 -16.84
C VAL A 55 26.00 19.36 -16.88
N ARG A 56 26.36 20.17 -15.88
CA ARG A 56 27.68 20.80 -15.79
C ARG A 56 28.82 19.78 -15.75
N LYS A 57 28.65 18.69 -15.00
CA LYS A 57 29.65 17.61 -14.83
C LYS A 57 29.65 16.59 -15.98
N SER A 58 28.75 16.72 -16.95
CA SER A 58 28.62 15.75 -18.04
C SER A 58 29.67 15.94 -19.15
N GLY A 59 29.85 14.90 -19.96
CA GLY A 59 30.68 14.93 -21.17
C GLY A 59 29.94 15.46 -22.41
N LEU A 60 28.76 16.06 -22.24
CA LEU A 60 28.05 16.73 -23.33
C LEU A 60 28.88 17.88 -23.90
N SER A 61 28.75 18.14 -25.19
CA SER A 61 29.32 19.35 -25.82
C SER A 61 28.71 20.61 -25.22
N GLU A 62 29.41 21.75 -25.31
CA GLU A 62 28.90 23.01 -24.78
C GLU A 62 27.59 23.43 -25.45
N VAL A 63 27.40 23.13 -26.74
CA VAL A 63 26.14 23.35 -27.46
C VAL A 63 25.00 22.52 -26.87
N GLU A 64 25.25 21.23 -26.58
CA GLU A 64 24.25 20.35 -25.96
C GLU A 64 23.90 20.80 -24.54
N LYS A 65 24.89 21.26 -23.75
CA LYS A 65 24.67 21.80 -22.40
C LYS A 65 23.83 23.07 -22.45
N GLN A 66 24.12 23.99 -23.37
CA GLN A 66 23.36 25.22 -23.56
C GLN A 66 21.91 24.91 -23.98
N LEU A 67 21.72 24.03 -24.96
CA LEU A 67 20.39 23.61 -25.41
C LEU A 67 19.58 22.97 -24.28
N LEU A 68 20.18 22.03 -23.52
CA LEU A 68 19.50 21.39 -22.40
C LEU A 68 19.15 22.39 -21.30
N THR A 69 20.03 23.36 -21.01
CA THR A 69 19.75 24.41 -20.03
C THR A 69 18.56 25.28 -20.46
N GLN A 70 18.50 25.68 -21.74
CA GLN A 70 17.36 26.42 -22.29
C GLN A 70 16.06 25.61 -22.21
N ARG A 71 16.10 24.33 -22.57
CA ARG A 71 14.94 23.43 -22.50
C ARG A 71 14.47 23.20 -21.05
N ILE A 72 15.39 23.09 -20.09
CA ILE A 72 15.05 23.05 -18.65
C ILE A 72 14.31 24.31 -18.24
N ALA A 73 14.81 25.50 -18.60
CA ALA A 73 14.16 26.77 -18.29
C ALA A 73 12.75 26.84 -18.90
N ALA A 74 12.60 26.50 -20.18
CA ALA A 74 11.31 26.49 -20.86
C ALA A 74 10.32 25.51 -20.24
N ALA A 75 10.77 24.30 -19.85
CA ALA A 75 9.94 23.31 -19.17
C ALA A 75 9.47 23.81 -17.80
N ARG A 76 10.34 24.46 -17.02
CA ARG A 76 9.96 25.10 -15.74
C ARG A 76 8.91 26.17 -15.94
N THR A 77 9.08 27.06 -16.92
CA THR A 77 8.07 28.09 -17.26
C THR A 77 6.73 27.47 -17.66
N ALA A 78 6.74 26.36 -18.41
CA ALA A 78 5.51 25.65 -18.76
C ALA A 78 4.79 25.07 -17.53
N ILE A 79 5.54 24.49 -16.59
CA ILE A 79 5.03 23.98 -15.31
C ILE A 79 4.44 25.12 -14.47
N ASP A 80 5.20 26.21 -14.26
CA ASP A 80 4.75 27.38 -13.48
C ASP A 80 3.48 27.99 -14.09
N GLY A 81 3.45 28.12 -15.42
CA GLY A 81 2.29 28.60 -16.13
C GLY A 81 1.07 27.69 -15.94
N TYR A 82 1.26 26.37 -15.92
CA TYR A 82 0.18 25.41 -15.69
C TYR A 82 -0.32 25.43 -14.25
N VAL A 83 0.57 25.54 -13.25
CA VAL A 83 0.21 25.77 -11.85
C VAL A 83 -0.59 27.06 -11.69
N GLY A 84 -0.17 28.13 -12.36
CA GLY A 84 -0.93 29.39 -12.39
C GLY A 84 -2.33 29.23 -12.96
N PHE A 85 -2.49 28.44 -14.03
CA PHE A 85 -3.79 28.09 -14.60
C PHE A 85 -4.66 27.31 -13.61
N LEU A 86 -4.13 26.26 -12.97
CA LEU A 86 -4.89 25.47 -11.99
C LEU A 86 -5.35 26.31 -10.79
N ASN A 87 -4.51 27.22 -10.29
CA ASN A 87 -4.85 28.05 -9.13
C ASN A 87 -5.86 29.16 -9.44
N LYS A 88 -5.87 29.71 -10.67
CA LYS A 88 -6.61 30.93 -11.00
C LYS A 88 -7.78 30.73 -11.95
N SER A 89 -7.77 29.64 -12.70
CA SER A 89 -8.70 29.41 -13.81
C SER A 89 -9.38 28.04 -13.75
N VAL A 90 -9.15 27.29 -12.66
CA VAL A 90 -9.84 26.04 -12.37
C VAL A 90 -10.51 26.15 -10.99
N PRO A 91 -11.85 26.03 -10.91
CA PRO A 91 -12.76 25.83 -12.04
C PRO A 91 -12.79 27.10 -12.91
N ALA A 92 -13.29 26.98 -14.13
CA ALA A 92 -13.48 28.15 -14.98
C ALA A 92 -14.36 29.21 -14.25
N PRO A 93 -14.19 30.52 -14.51
CA PRO A 93 -15.04 31.55 -13.89
C PRO A 93 -16.53 31.25 -14.06
N GLY A 94 -17.29 31.26 -12.96
CA GLY A 94 -18.71 30.88 -12.93
C GLY A 94 -18.97 29.36 -12.97
N GLY A 95 -17.93 28.54 -13.07
CA GLY A 95 -18.01 27.07 -12.99
C GLY A 95 -17.94 26.55 -11.56
N SER A 96 -18.36 25.29 -11.38
CA SER A 96 -18.26 24.57 -10.11
C SER A 96 -17.34 23.36 -10.23
N TYR A 97 -16.78 22.93 -9.11
CA TYR A 97 -16.12 21.64 -9.03
C TYR A 97 -17.16 20.52 -9.06
N ARG A 98 -16.86 19.44 -9.80
CA ARG A 98 -17.61 18.19 -9.66
C ARG A 98 -17.25 17.50 -8.35
N SER A 99 -18.13 16.63 -7.87
CA SER A 99 -17.81 15.74 -6.74
C SER A 99 -16.66 14.78 -7.11
N PHE A 100 -15.78 14.50 -6.14
CA PHE A 100 -14.80 13.42 -6.23
C PHE A 100 -15.43 12.02 -6.15
N ARG A 101 -16.68 11.94 -5.69
CA ARG A 101 -17.43 10.69 -5.60
C ARG A 101 -17.89 10.29 -6.99
N ILE A 102 -17.48 9.11 -7.45
CA ILE A 102 -17.77 8.66 -8.82
C ILE A 102 -19.17 8.05 -8.98
N GLY A 103 -19.86 7.76 -7.87
CA GLY A 103 -21.18 7.15 -7.89
C GLY A 103 -21.14 5.64 -8.19
N LYS A 104 -22.24 4.96 -7.87
CA LYS A 104 -22.32 3.49 -7.90
C LYS A 104 -21.99 2.87 -9.27
N ALA A 105 -22.57 3.40 -10.35
CA ALA A 105 -22.40 2.81 -11.69
C ALA A 105 -20.93 2.81 -12.15
N LEU A 106 -20.21 3.92 -11.94
CA LEU A 106 -18.79 4.00 -12.28
C LEU A 106 -17.93 3.19 -11.31
N PHE A 107 -18.28 3.16 -10.02
CA PHE A 107 -17.59 2.35 -9.03
C PHE A 107 -17.66 0.86 -9.36
N ASP A 108 -18.86 0.33 -9.63
CA ASP A 108 -19.06 -1.07 -9.99
C ASP A 108 -18.29 -1.44 -11.27
N ARG A 109 -18.34 -0.58 -12.29
CA ARG A 109 -17.62 -0.79 -13.55
C ARG A 109 -16.11 -0.79 -13.34
N LYS A 110 -15.58 0.19 -12.60
CA LYS A 110 -14.16 0.29 -12.28
C LYS A 110 -13.71 -0.89 -11.41
N PHE A 111 -14.53 -1.32 -10.46
CA PHE A 111 -14.29 -2.51 -9.64
C PHE A 111 -14.14 -3.78 -10.50
N ALA A 112 -15.06 -4.00 -11.44
CA ALA A 112 -15.00 -5.15 -12.33
C ALA A 112 -13.73 -5.16 -13.21
N LEU A 113 -13.28 -3.98 -13.66
CA LEU A 113 -12.09 -3.82 -14.50
C LEU A 113 -10.78 -3.95 -13.72
N ASP A 114 -10.67 -3.31 -12.56
CA ASP A 114 -9.42 -3.22 -11.81
C ASP A 114 -9.19 -4.43 -10.91
N ILE A 115 -10.24 -4.89 -10.23
CA ILE A 115 -10.13 -6.02 -9.29
C ILE A 115 -10.24 -7.34 -10.04
N GLN A 116 -11.14 -7.41 -11.03
CA GLN A 116 -11.44 -8.63 -11.78
C GLN A 116 -11.81 -9.81 -10.87
N SER A 117 -12.48 -9.51 -9.76
CA SER A 117 -12.99 -10.48 -8.78
C SER A 117 -14.05 -11.40 -9.39
N ARG A 118 -14.32 -12.53 -8.72
CA ARG A 118 -15.53 -13.35 -8.97
C ARG A 118 -16.78 -12.77 -8.29
N TYR A 119 -16.60 -11.80 -7.38
CA TYR A 119 -17.64 -11.09 -6.68
C TYR A 119 -17.85 -9.70 -7.28
N SER A 120 -19.06 -9.17 -7.11
CA SER A 120 -19.38 -7.76 -7.32
C SER A 120 -18.88 -6.89 -6.15
N ALA A 121 -18.79 -5.58 -6.38
CA ALA A 121 -18.45 -4.62 -5.33
C ALA A 121 -19.41 -4.67 -4.11
N ALA A 122 -20.69 -4.97 -4.35
CA ALA A 122 -21.70 -5.08 -3.30
C ALA A 122 -21.51 -6.35 -2.45
N GLU A 123 -21.19 -7.48 -3.08
CA GLU A 123 -20.87 -8.72 -2.37
C GLU A 123 -19.60 -8.57 -1.54
N VAL A 124 -18.57 -7.92 -2.06
CA VAL A 124 -17.35 -7.61 -1.29
C VAL A 124 -17.63 -6.69 -0.11
N LEU A 125 -18.48 -5.67 -0.27
CA LEU A 125 -18.91 -4.83 0.86
C LEU A 125 -19.58 -5.67 1.96
N ALA A 126 -20.51 -6.55 1.59
CA ALA A 126 -21.21 -7.41 2.55
C ALA A 126 -20.24 -8.38 3.25
N LEU A 127 -19.29 -8.95 2.51
CA LEU A 127 -18.23 -9.80 3.08
C LEU A 127 -17.35 -9.01 4.05
N ALA A 128 -17.00 -7.76 3.73
CA ALA A 128 -16.18 -6.91 4.58
C ALA A 128 -16.91 -6.53 5.88
N GLN A 129 -18.20 -6.20 5.81
CA GLN A 129 -19.02 -5.89 6.98
C GLN A 129 -19.18 -7.10 7.90
N LYS A 130 -19.37 -8.30 7.33
CA LYS A 130 -19.39 -9.53 8.11
C LYS A 130 -18.04 -9.79 8.78
N HIS A 131 -16.95 -9.70 8.02
CA HIS A 131 -15.60 -9.93 8.53
C HIS A 131 -15.19 -8.92 9.61
N GLN A 132 -15.66 -7.67 9.51
CA GLN A 132 -15.52 -6.68 10.59
C GLN A 132 -16.16 -7.17 11.88
N ALA A 133 -17.38 -7.71 11.83
CA ALA A 133 -18.06 -8.23 13.02
C ALA A 133 -17.32 -9.44 13.61
N ASP A 134 -16.84 -10.35 12.75
CA ASP A 134 -16.07 -11.53 13.16
C ASP A 134 -14.76 -11.11 13.86
N LEU A 135 -14.03 -10.14 13.30
CA LEU A 135 -12.82 -9.59 13.91
C LEU A 135 -13.11 -8.93 15.27
N LEU A 136 -14.15 -8.11 15.39
CA LEU A 136 -14.50 -7.47 16.67
C LEU A 136 -14.81 -8.50 17.76
N HIS A 137 -15.52 -9.58 17.40
CA HIS A 137 -15.79 -10.68 18.31
C HIS A 137 -14.49 -11.36 18.79
N ASP A 138 -13.60 -11.71 17.85
CA ASP A 138 -12.35 -12.42 18.17
C ASP A 138 -11.37 -11.54 18.96
N MET A 139 -11.24 -10.26 18.57
CA MET A 139 -10.47 -9.25 19.29
C MET A 139 -10.98 -9.08 20.72
N GLY A 140 -12.29 -9.05 20.93
CA GLY A 140 -12.89 -8.96 22.26
C GLY A 140 -12.50 -10.14 23.15
N ARG A 141 -12.55 -11.36 22.62
CA ARG A 141 -12.14 -12.58 23.34
C ARG A 141 -10.66 -12.59 23.69
N ARG A 142 -9.79 -12.14 22.78
CA ARG A 142 -8.34 -12.03 23.04
C ARG A 142 -8.04 -10.95 24.05
N ALA A 143 -8.63 -9.77 23.89
CA ALA A 143 -8.49 -8.66 24.82
C ALA A 143 -8.94 -9.07 26.24
N ALA A 144 -10.05 -9.80 26.39
CA ALA A 144 -10.50 -10.30 27.68
C ALA A 144 -9.46 -11.22 28.36
N ARG A 145 -8.76 -12.07 27.61
CA ARG A 145 -7.69 -12.94 28.13
C ARG A 145 -6.43 -12.17 28.50
N LEU A 146 -6.10 -11.13 27.75
CA LEU A 146 -4.93 -10.28 27.96
C LEU A 146 -5.13 -9.22 29.05
N PHE A 147 -6.38 -8.80 29.30
CA PHE A 147 -6.69 -7.69 30.19
C PHE A 147 -6.12 -7.83 31.61
N PRO A 148 -6.24 -8.99 32.30
CA PRO A 148 -5.68 -9.14 33.65
C PRO A 148 -4.17 -8.93 33.70
N THR A 149 -3.45 -9.23 32.62
CA THR A 149 -1.99 -9.08 32.51
C THR A 149 -1.59 -7.62 32.24
N TYR A 150 -2.25 -6.96 31.28
CA TYR A 150 -1.81 -5.64 30.79
C TYR A 150 -2.52 -4.45 31.47
N CYS A 151 -3.68 -4.70 32.08
CA CYS A 151 -4.51 -3.71 32.78
C CYS A 151 -4.79 -4.14 34.24
N ALA A 152 -3.84 -4.84 34.87
CA ALA A 152 -3.95 -5.33 36.24
C ALA A 152 -4.42 -4.22 37.21
N GLY A 153 -5.40 -4.55 38.05
CA GLY A 153 -6.00 -3.64 39.02
C GLY A 153 -7.04 -2.66 38.47
N GLN A 154 -7.35 -2.70 37.17
CA GLN A 154 -8.42 -1.91 36.57
C GLN A 154 -9.72 -2.72 36.49
N PRO A 155 -10.91 -2.11 36.64
CA PRO A 155 -12.18 -2.78 36.37
C PRO A 155 -12.28 -3.13 34.89
N VAL A 156 -12.71 -4.36 34.58
CA VAL A 156 -12.92 -4.81 33.20
C VAL A 156 -14.06 -4.02 32.57
N PRO A 157 -13.84 -3.30 31.45
CA PRO A 157 -14.90 -2.57 30.77
C PRO A 157 -16.00 -3.50 30.27
N GLN A 158 -17.28 -3.09 30.40
CA GLN A 158 -18.41 -3.80 29.81
C GLN A 158 -18.50 -3.60 28.30
N ASP A 159 -18.12 -2.40 27.83
CA ASP A 159 -18.00 -2.12 26.39
C ASP A 159 -16.75 -2.82 25.84
N THR A 160 -16.98 -3.76 24.91
CA THR A 160 -15.93 -4.56 24.30
C THR A 160 -14.95 -3.70 23.47
N LEU A 161 -15.40 -2.58 22.87
CA LEU A 161 -14.51 -1.67 22.15
C LEU A 161 -13.54 -0.97 23.10
N VAL A 162 -14.02 -0.57 24.29
CA VAL A 162 -13.18 0.03 25.33
C VAL A 162 -12.18 -1.00 25.87
N LEU A 163 -12.64 -2.23 26.12
CA LEU A 163 -11.78 -3.35 26.54
C LEU A 163 -10.63 -3.58 25.54
N ILE A 164 -10.97 -3.72 24.24
CA ILE A 164 -10.00 -3.92 23.16
C ILE A 164 -9.01 -2.75 23.11
N ARG A 165 -9.52 -1.51 23.12
CA ARG A 165 -8.69 -0.30 23.09
C ARG A 165 -7.66 -0.29 24.21
N GLN A 166 -8.09 -0.53 25.45
CA GLN A 166 -7.22 -0.46 26.61
C GLN A 166 -6.07 -1.46 26.51
N VAL A 167 -6.32 -2.68 26.03
CA VAL A 167 -5.26 -3.68 25.82
C VAL A 167 -4.32 -3.26 24.69
N ILE A 168 -4.85 -2.83 23.54
CA ILE A 168 -4.04 -2.35 22.40
C ILE A 168 -3.16 -1.16 22.83
N ASP A 169 -3.69 -0.24 23.64
CA ASP A 169 -2.95 0.91 24.14
C ASP A 169 -1.78 0.56 25.07
N LYS A 170 -1.81 -0.62 25.68
CA LYS A 170 -0.70 -1.15 26.49
C LYS A 170 0.32 -1.85 25.60
N LEU A 171 -0.14 -2.73 24.70
CA LEU A 171 0.71 -3.48 23.79
C LEU A 171 1.51 -2.57 22.85
N THR A 172 0.88 -1.51 22.34
CA THR A 172 1.49 -0.60 21.36
C THR A 172 2.62 0.25 21.92
N ARG A 173 2.79 0.34 23.26
CA ARG A 173 3.88 1.11 23.90
C ARG A 173 5.26 0.46 23.74
N LYS A 174 5.30 -0.83 23.41
CA LYS A 174 6.56 -1.52 23.16
C LYS A 174 6.89 -1.42 21.68
N HIS A 175 7.84 -0.55 21.35
CA HIS A 175 8.27 -0.30 19.98
C HIS A 175 9.75 0.04 19.90
N ALA A 176 10.32 -0.03 18.70
CA ALA A 176 11.67 0.43 18.44
C ALA A 176 11.83 1.94 18.77
N PRO A 177 13.02 2.39 19.20
CA PRO A 177 13.30 3.81 19.33
C PRO A 177 13.36 4.46 17.95
N ARG A 178 13.06 5.77 17.86
CA ARG A 178 13.06 6.55 16.61
C ARG A 178 14.31 6.33 15.74
N ALA A 179 15.50 6.41 16.34
CA ALA A 179 16.76 6.23 15.63
C ALA A 179 17.01 4.78 15.16
N GLY A 180 16.35 3.80 15.78
CA GLY A 180 16.54 2.38 15.52
C GLY A 180 15.45 1.74 14.64
N PHE A 181 14.50 2.51 14.10
CA PHE A 181 13.35 1.99 13.35
C PHE A 181 13.77 1.18 12.11
N VAL A 182 14.63 1.74 11.26
CA VAL A 182 15.12 1.07 10.04
C VAL A 182 15.93 -0.18 10.38
N ASP A 183 16.73 -0.13 11.44
CA ASP A 183 17.51 -1.29 11.88
C ASP A 183 16.65 -2.39 12.50
N ALA A 184 15.54 -2.02 13.16
CA ALA A 184 14.56 -2.98 13.64
C ALA A 184 13.94 -3.77 12.48
N VAL A 185 13.63 -3.10 11.36
CA VAL A 185 13.19 -3.78 10.13
C VAL A 185 14.25 -4.74 9.59
N LYS A 186 15.49 -4.27 9.44
CA LYS A 186 16.61 -5.08 8.93
C LYS A 186 16.81 -6.36 9.74
N ARG A 187 16.76 -6.27 11.08
CA ARG A 187 16.99 -7.41 11.97
C ARG A 187 15.93 -8.50 11.86
N GLN A 188 14.71 -8.17 11.40
CA GLN A 188 13.64 -9.15 11.32
C GLN A 188 13.71 -10.03 10.06
N ILE A 189 14.28 -9.53 8.95
CA ILE A 189 14.27 -10.25 7.66
C ILE A 189 14.85 -11.68 7.76
N PRO A 190 16.03 -11.92 8.36
CA PRO A 190 16.56 -13.29 8.46
C PRO A 190 15.69 -14.22 9.31
N THR A 191 15.01 -13.70 10.35
CA THR A 191 14.08 -14.47 11.19
C THR A 191 12.86 -14.91 10.39
N LEU A 192 12.30 -14.03 9.56
CA LEU A 192 11.19 -14.36 8.67
C LEU A 192 11.61 -15.40 7.62
N THR A 193 12.78 -15.22 6.99
CA THR A 193 13.35 -16.20 6.05
C THR A 193 13.47 -17.57 6.71
N LYS A 194 14.04 -17.63 7.91
CA LYS A 194 14.23 -18.89 8.63
C LYS A 194 12.89 -19.56 8.93
N PHE A 195 11.93 -18.81 9.47
CA PHE A 195 10.62 -19.34 9.81
C PHE A 195 9.90 -19.92 8.60
N VAL A 196 9.87 -19.20 7.46
CA VAL A 196 9.24 -19.68 6.23
C VAL A 196 9.88 -21.00 5.74
N ASN A 197 11.20 -21.13 5.86
CA ASN A 197 11.92 -22.35 5.47
C ASN A 197 11.65 -23.52 6.44
N ASP A 198 11.79 -23.28 7.75
CA ASP A 198 11.59 -24.31 8.78
C ASP A 198 10.17 -24.90 8.74
N HIS A 199 9.17 -24.04 8.52
CA HIS A 199 7.76 -24.43 8.45
C HIS A 199 7.30 -24.83 7.05
N LYS A 200 8.23 -24.86 6.07
CA LYS A 200 7.94 -25.25 4.67
C LYS A 200 6.75 -24.49 4.08
N LEU A 201 6.71 -23.17 4.26
CA LEU A 201 5.57 -22.37 3.80
C LEU A 201 5.70 -21.98 2.33
N LEU A 202 6.91 -21.74 1.86
CA LEU A 202 7.20 -21.36 0.48
C LEU A 202 8.70 -21.48 0.19
N THR A 203 9.10 -22.03 -0.96
CA THR A 203 10.51 -22.02 -1.36
C THR A 203 11.01 -20.61 -1.63
N GLN A 204 12.12 -20.23 -1.00
CA GLN A 204 12.80 -18.95 -1.15
C GLN A 204 14.05 -19.10 -2.03
N ASP A 205 14.37 -18.05 -2.79
CA ASP A 205 15.56 -18.00 -3.66
C ASP A 205 16.69 -17.23 -2.95
N PRO A 206 17.71 -17.92 -2.39
CA PRO A 206 18.80 -17.26 -1.67
C PRO A 206 19.70 -16.42 -2.58
N THR A 207 19.61 -16.58 -3.90
CA THR A 207 20.43 -15.83 -4.87
C THR A 207 19.90 -14.42 -5.14
N LYS A 208 18.72 -14.08 -4.61
CA LYS A 208 18.06 -12.78 -4.82
C LYS A 208 17.88 -11.97 -3.52
N PRO A 209 18.93 -11.73 -2.71
CA PRO A 209 18.76 -11.16 -1.38
C PRO A 209 18.03 -9.81 -1.40
N LEU A 210 17.04 -9.67 -0.50
CA LEU A 210 16.33 -8.41 -0.30
C LEU A 210 17.27 -7.38 0.34
N VAL A 211 17.39 -6.20 -0.26
CA VAL A 211 18.19 -5.10 0.27
C VAL A 211 17.29 -4.09 0.98
N VAL A 212 17.34 -4.07 2.30
CA VAL A 212 16.64 -3.04 3.09
C VAL A 212 17.45 -1.74 3.09
N ARG A 213 16.82 -0.64 2.68
CA ARG A 213 17.44 0.70 2.67
C ARG A 213 16.46 1.76 3.14
N GLU A 214 17.00 2.92 3.49
CA GLU A 214 16.16 4.09 3.65
C GLU A 214 15.49 4.47 2.33
N THR A 215 14.22 4.86 2.39
CA THR A 215 13.49 5.39 1.24
C THR A 215 14.25 6.59 0.66
N PRO A 216 14.60 6.59 -0.64
CA PRO A 216 15.23 7.75 -1.28
C PRO A 216 14.38 9.01 -1.15
N LEU A 217 14.99 10.19 -0.95
CA LEU A 217 14.28 11.45 -0.69
C LEU A 217 13.18 11.78 -1.72
N TYR A 218 13.40 11.49 -3.00
CA TYR A 218 12.42 11.75 -4.06
C TYR A 218 11.20 10.81 -4.04
N MET A 219 11.25 9.72 -3.26
CA MET A 219 10.15 8.76 -3.07
C MET A 219 9.39 8.97 -1.76
N ARG A 220 9.91 9.81 -0.86
CA ARG A 220 9.30 10.11 0.44
C ARG A 220 8.04 10.96 0.28
N GLY A 221 7.13 10.86 1.24
CA GLY A 221 5.90 11.68 1.26
C GLY A 221 4.75 11.15 0.40
N SER A 222 4.84 9.92 -0.12
CA SER A 222 3.76 9.23 -0.81
C SER A 222 2.64 8.74 0.13
N GLY A 223 2.88 8.79 1.45
CA GLY A 223 2.01 8.20 2.47
C GLY A 223 2.28 6.72 2.74
N ALA A 224 3.20 6.08 2.00
CA ALA A 224 3.66 4.72 2.27
C ALA A 224 4.95 4.74 3.12
N GLY A 225 4.85 4.35 4.40
CA GLY A 225 5.99 4.33 5.32
C GLY A 225 7.02 3.23 5.04
N ALA A 226 6.62 2.19 4.32
CA ALA A 226 7.49 1.13 3.81
C ALA A 226 6.96 0.63 2.47
N SER A 227 7.83 0.16 1.57
CA SER A 227 7.42 -0.39 0.27
C SER A 227 8.51 -1.22 -0.39
N ILE A 228 8.11 -2.19 -1.21
CA ILE A 228 9.01 -2.88 -2.13
C ILE A 228 9.18 -2.12 -3.45
N SER A 229 10.44 -1.94 -3.84
CA SER A 229 10.84 -1.50 -5.17
C SER A 229 11.54 -2.65 -5.88
N ALA A 230 10.79 -3.35 -6.72
CA ALA A 230 11.31 -4.41 -7.57
C ALA A 230 11.70 -3.88 -8.96
N PRO A 231 12.65 -4.54 -9.64
CA PRO A 231 12.98 -4.20 -11.01
C PRO A 231 11.82 -4.51 -11.97
N GLY A 232 11.71 -3.69 -13.02
CA GLY A 232 10.77 -3.95 -14.10
C GLY A 232 11.18 -5.18 -14.94
N PRO A 233 10.29 -5.68 -15.81
CA PRO A 233 10.52 -6.93 -16.57
C PRO A 233 11.73 -6.89 -17.52
N TYR A 234 12.21 -5.68 -17.86
CA TYR A 234 13.37 -5.47 -18.73
C TYR A 234 14.70 -5.36 -17.99
N ASP A 235 14.69 -5.28 -16.66
CA ASP A 235 15.89 -5.12 -15.83
C ASP A 235 16.09 -6.33 -14.90
N LYS A 236 16.31 -7.51 -15.51
CA LYS A 236 16.33 -8.79 -14.79
C LYS A 236 17.45 -8.93 -13.76
N GLN A 237 18.45 -8.04 -13.79
CA GLN A 237 19.64 -8.10 -12.93
C GLN A 237 19.59 -7.07 -11.80
N ALA A 238 18.65 -6.12 -11.81
CA ALA A 238 18.56 -5.13 -10.76
C ALA A 238 18.08 -5.74 -9.43
N ASN A 239 18.58 -5.16 -8.33
CA ASN A 239 18.19 -5.57 -6.99
C ASN A 239 16.75 -5.18 -6.68
N THR A 240 16.11 -5.99 -5.83
CA THR A 240 14.85 -5.59 -5.18
C THR A 240 15.19 -4.92 -3.85
N TYR A 241 14.61 -3.74 -3.63
CA TYR A 241 14.84 -2.95 -2.42
C TYR A 241 13.58 -2.94 -1.56
N TYR A 242 13.76 -3.15 -0.25
CA TYR A 242 12.75 -2.78 0.74
C TYR A 242 13.07 -1.38 1.24
N ASN A 243 12.28 -0.41 0.77
CA ASN A 243 12.42 0.98 1.17
C ASN A 243 11.65 1.19 2.48
N VAL A 244 12.35 1.66 3.50
CA VAL A 244 11.78 2.02 4.80
C VAL A 244 12.00 3.50 5.02
N GLU A 245 10.94 4.28 5.19
CA GLU A 245 11.07 5.71 5.42
C GLU A 245 11.47 5.95 6.88
N PRO A 246 12.64 6.59 7.16
CA PRO A 246 12.98 6.98 8.51
C PRO A 246 12.05 8.09 8.98
N LEU A 247 11.73 8.13 10.28
CA LEU A 247 10.88 9.17 10.85
C LEU A 247 11.52 10.56 10.62
N PRO A 248 10.82 11.52 9.99
CA PRO A 248 11.38 12.84 9.67
C PRO A 248 11.96 13.53 10.89
N PRO A 249 13.16 14.14 10.85
CA PRO A 249 13.77 14.84 11.99
C PRO A 249 12.89 15.99 12.52
N THR A 250 12.06 16.57 11.65
CA THR A 250 11.14 17.68 11.94
C THR A 250 9.93 17.27 12.76
N TRP A 251 9.63 15.98 12.92
CA TRP A 251 8.51 15.53 13.75
C TRP A 251 8.77 15.78 15.23
N THR A 252 7.72 16.28 15.91
CA THR A 252 7.69 16.40 17.37
C THR A 252 7.78 15.02 18.04
N ALA A 253 8.11 15.00 19.33
CA ALA A 253 8.14 13.76 20.10
C ALA A 253 6.79 13.03 20.07
N ALA A 254 5.67 13.77 20.17
CA ALA A 254 4.32 13.19 20.13
C ALA A 254 3.98 12.60 18.75
N GLN A 255 4.39 13.25 17.65
CA GLN A 255 4.20 12.72 16.30
C GLN A 255 5.01 11.44 16.08
N ALA A 256 6.27 11.44 16.52
CA ALA A 256 7.12 10.25 16.42
C ALA A 256 6.59 9.09 17.27
N GLU A 257 6.17 9.36 18.50
CA GLU A 257 5.56 8.36 19.40
C GLU A 257 4.28 7.76 18.79
N SER A 258 3.38 8.58 18.26
CA SER A 258 2.15 8.11 17.60
C SER A 258 2.47 7.15 16.45
N TYR A 259 3.43 7.49 15.59
CA TYR A 259 3.86 6.61 14.50
C TYR A 259 4.49 5.31 15.01
N LEU A 260 5.38 5.38 16.01
CA LEU A 260 6.05 4.19 16.54
C LEU A 260 5.06 3.26 17.28
N ARG A 261 4.01 3.79 17.90
CA ARG A 261 2.93 2.98 18.49
C ARG A 261 2.09 2.26 17.43
N GLU A 262 1.84 2.90 16.30
CA GLU A 262 1.16 2.24 15.16
C GLU A 262 2.03 1.09 14.63
N TYR A 263 3.33 1.34 14.43
CA TYR A 263 4.35 0.37 13.98
C TYR A 263 5.15 -0.22 15.15
N ASN A 264 4.44 -0.66 16.19
CA ASN A 264 5.03 -1.28 17.38
C ASN A 264 5.69 -2.63 17.09
N ASP A 265 6.32 -3.24 18.09
CA ASP A 265 7.10 -4.48 17.92
C ASP A 265 6.33 -5.62 17.26
N TYR A 266 5.02 -5.75 17.49
CA TYR A 266 4.18 -6.76 16.82
C TYR A 266 3.80 -6.31 15.41
N THR A 267 3.24 -5.11 15.27
CA THR A 267 2.80 -4.60 13.96
C THR A 267 3.96 -4.49 12.96
N LEU A 268 5.17 -4.15 13.41
CA LEU A 268 6.35 -4.08 12.56
C LEU A 268 6.71 -5.45 11.97
N GLN A 269 6.52 -6.54 12.72
CA GLN A 269 6.69 -7.90 12.20
C GLN A 269 5.65 -8.23 11.13
N ILE A 270 4.39 -7.88 11.38
CA ILE A 270 3.30 -8.07 10.42
C ILE A 270 3.56 -7.25 9.14
N LEU A 271 4.01 -6.00 9.26
CA LEU A 271 4.43 -5.18 8.13
C LEU A 271 5.58 -5.81 7.35
N ASN A 272 6.59 -6.35 8.04
CA ASN A 272 7.71 -7.00 7.36
C ASN A 272 7.31 -8.33 6.71
N ILE A 273 6.31 -9.03 7.24
CA ILE A 273 5.68 -10.17 6.57
C ILE A 273 5.00 -9.69 5.28
N HIS A 274 4.18 -8.63 5.37
CA HIS A 274 3.42 -8.05 4.26
C HIS A 274 4.32 -7.56 3.12
N GLU A 275 5.31 -6.74 3.44
CA GLU A 275 6.20 -6.13 2.45
C GLU A 275 7.27 -7.12 1.97
N ALA A 276 7.88 -7.88 2.88
CA ALA A 276 9.05 -8.67 2.54
C ALA A 276 8.74 -10.18 2.39
N ILE A 277 8.74 -10.90 3.50
CA ILE A 277 8.83 -12.36 3.50
C ILE A 277 7.71 -12.96 4.37
N PRO A 278 6.79 -13.79 3.82
CA PRO A 278 6.67 -14.19 2.41
C PRO A 278 5.76 -13.30 1.54
N GLY A 279 5.56 -12.03 1.90
CA GLY A 279 4.68 -11.08 1.20
C GLY A 279 5.21 -10.55 -0.15
N HIS A 280 5.15 -9.23 -0.38
CA HIS A 280 5.38 -8.62 -1.70
C HIS A 280 6.71 -9.00 -2.34
N TYR A 281 7.84 -8.90 -1.63
CA TYR A 281 9.14 -9.25 -2.20
C TYR A 281 9.14 -10.69 -2.71
N THR A 282 8.60 -11.62 -1.91
CA THR A 282 8.60 -13.04 -2.29
C THR A 282 7.64 -13.27 -3.47
N GLN A 283 6.45 -12.66 -3.46
CA GLN A 283 5.52 -12.68 -4.59
C GLN A 283 6.16 -12.21 -5.88
N LEU A 284 6.90 -11.10 -5.84
CA LEU A 284 7.54 -10.50 -7.01
C LEU A 284 8.70 -11.37 -7.53
N VAL A 285 9.48 -11.99 -6.64
CA VAL A 285 10.51 -12.96 -7.01
C VAL A 285 9.90 -14.14 -7.78
N TRP A 286 8.75 -14.64 -7.33
CA TRP A 286 8.02 -15.71 -8.02
C TRP A 286 7.36 -15.24 -9.31
N ALA A 287 6.74 -14.06 -9.33
CA ALA A 287 6.11 -13.49 -10.52
C ALA A 287 7.11 -13.30 -11.66
N ASN A 288 8.36 -13.00 -11.36
CA ASN A 288 9.45 -12.90 -12.34
C ASN A 288 9.86 -14.25 -12.98
N ARG A 289 9.39 -15.38 -12.45
CA ARG A 289 9.56 -16.70 -13.09
C ARG A 289 8.53 -16.95 -14.20
N SER A 290 7.41 -16.22 -14.19
CA SER A 290 6.41 -16.33 -15.24
C SER A 290 6.94 -15.69 -16.54
N PRO A 291 6.93 -16.40 -17.68
CA PRO A 291 7.54 -15.93 -18.93
C PRO A 291 6.76 -14.81 -19.64
N SER A 292 5.55 -14.48 -19.18
CA SER A 292 4.64 -13.57 -19.85
C SER A 292 4.90 -12.10 -19.50
N LEU A 293 5.40 -11.34 -20.47
CA LEU A 293 5.56 -9.88 -20.37
C LEU A 293 4.24 -9.15 -20.04
N VAL A 294 3.10 -9.63 -20.59
CA VAL A 294 1.77 -9.05 -20.30
C VAL A 294 1.45 -9.08 -18.81
N LYS A 295 1.66 -10.22 -18.13
CA LYS A 295 1.42 -10.37 -16.68
C LYS A 295 2.40 -9.54 -15.83
N SER A 296 3.61 -9.31 -16.33
CA SER A 296 4.59 -8.47 -15.64
C SER A 296 4.29 -6.97 -15.75
N ILE A 297 3.70 -6.52 -16.86
CA ILE A 297 3.37 -5.10 -17.09
C ILE A 297 1.97 -4.76 -16.55
N PHE A 298 0.99 -5.64 -16.76
CA PHE A 298 -0.42 -5.44 -16.44
C PHE A 298 -0.88 -6.36 -15.30
N GLY A 299 -0.07 -6.42 -14.24
CA GLY A 299 -0.38 -7.24 -13.07
C GLY A 299 -1.67 -6.81 -12.38
N ASN A 300 -2.39 -7.78 -11.81
CA ASN A 300 -3.62 -7.53 -11.06
C ASN A 300 -3.30 -7.11 -9.62
N GLY A 301 -3.64 -5.87 -9.27
CA GLY A 301 -3.38 -5.30 -7.94
C GLY A 301 -4.06 -6.06 -6.80
N ALA A 302 -5.27 -6.57 -7.02
CA ALA A 302 -5.97 -7.35 -5.98
C ALA A 302 -5.25 -8.66 -5.65
N MET A 303 -4.72 -9.38 -6.64
CA MET A 303 -3.89 -10.57 -6.36
C MET A 303 -2.61 -10.22 -5.60
N ILE A 304 -1.92 -9.14 -6.00
CA ILE A 304 -0.65 -8.72 -5.37
C ILE A 304 -0.86 -8.30 -3.91
N GLU A 305 -1.82 -7.40 -3.67
CA GLU A 305 -2.15 -6.90 -2.32
C GLU A 305 -2.81 -8.00 -1.48
N GLY A 306 -3.69 -8.79 -2.09
CA GLY A 306 -4.32 -9.93 -1.45
C GLY A 306 -3.33 -10.98 -1.00
N TRP A 307 -2.28 -11.26 -1.79
CA TRP A 307 -1.20 -12.17 -1.41
C TRP A 307 -0.46 -11.65 -0.18
N ALA A 308 -0.10 -10.37 -0.15
CA ALA A 308 0.59 -9.78 0.99
C ALA A 308 -0.24 -9.92 2.28
N VAL A 309 -1.54 -9.59 2.25
CA VAL A 309 -2.44 -9.78 3.40
C VAL A 309 -2.63 -11.27 3.75
N TYR A 310 -2.75 -12.15 2.76
CA TYR A 310 -2.81 -13.60 2.98
C TYR A 310 -1.54 -14.13 3.63
N SER A 311 -0.38 -13.62 3.26
CA SER A 311 0.92 -14.05 3.80
C SER A 311 1.07 -13.76 5.30
N GLU A 312 0.44 -12.68 5.78
CA GLU A 312 0.34 -12.39 7.22
C GLU A 312 -0.40 -13.53 7.93
N ARG A 313 -1.58 -13.90 7.44
CA ARG A 313 -2.39 -14.98 8.00
C ARG A 313 -1.69 -16.34 7.88
N LEU A 314 -1.02 -16.60 6.77
CA LEU A 314 -0.23 -17.81 6.52
C LEU A 314 0.83 -18.01 7.61
N MET A 315 1.58 -16.96 7.95
CA MET A 315 2.63 -17.01 8.98
C MET A 315 2.04 -17.31 10.36
N LEU A 316 0.94 -16.64 10.72
CA LEU A 316 0.28 -16.85 12.01
C LEU A 316 -0.39 -18.23 12.11
N ASP A 317 -1.07 -18.70 11.06
CA ASP A 317 -1.63 -20.06 10.99
C ASP A 317 -0.54 -21.13 11.18
N ALA A 318 0.71 -20.83 10.79
CA ALA A 318 1.86 -21.71 10.94
C ALA A 318 2.57 -21.62 12.31
N GLY A 319 2.11 -20.74 13.21
CA GLY A 319 2.65 -20.60 14.57
C GLY A 319 3.61 -19.43 14.79
N TYR A 320 3.73 -18.50 13.84
CA TYR A 320 4.61 -17.34 14.01
C TYR A 320 4.22 -16.52 15.25
N GLY A 321 5.23 -16.05 16.00
CA GLY A 321 5.00 -15.37 17.29
C GLY A 321 4.46 -16.30 18.38
N ASN A 322 4.74 -17.61 18.29
CA ASN A 322 4.32 -18.63 19.26
C ASN A 322 2.81 -18.70 19.49
N ASN A 323 2.00 -18.31 18.49
CA ASN A 323 0.54 -18.23 18.62
C ASN A 323 0.06 -17.37 19.81
N SER A 324 0.84 -16.36 20.22
CA SER A 324 0.47 -15.53 21.36
C SER A 324 -0.78 -14.69 21.06
N ASP A 325 -1.60 -14.43 22.08
CA ASP A 325 -2.80 -13.61 21.90
C ASP A 325 -2.45 -12.16 21.53
N GLU A 326 -1.28 -11.65 21.92
CA GLU A 326 -0.81 -10.31 21.58
C GLU A 326 -0.59 -10.13 20.08
N ILE A 327 0.14 -11.06 19.43
CA ILE A 327 0.39 -10.93 17.99
C ILE A 327 -0.88 -11.14 17.19
N TRP A 328 -1.75 -12.06 17.62
CA TRP A 328 -3.05 -12.26 16.98
C TRP A 328 -3.97 -11.04 17.16
N LEU A 329 -4.05 -10.44 18.34
CA LEU A 329 -4.84 -9.23 18.57
C LEU A 329 -4.36 -8.05 17.71
N LEU A 330 -3.03 -7.88 17.58
CA LEU A 330 -2.45 -6.83 16.75
C LEU A 330 -2.59 -7.13 15.25
N TRP A 331 -2.56 -8.40 14.85
CA TRP A 331 -2.92 -8.81 13.49
C TRP A 331 -4.40 -8.60 13.21
N ASP A 332 -5.31 -8.88 14.14
CA ASP A 332 -6.74 -8.62 13.97
C ASP A 332 -7.00 -7.11 13.78
N LYS A 333 -6.32 -6.24 14.56
CA LYS A 333 -6.33 -4.77 14.31
C LYS A 333 -5.80 -4.42 12.92
N TRP A 334 -4.70 -5.03 12.50
CA TRP A 334 -4.11 -4.78 11.18
C TRP A 334 -5.01 -5.28 10.04
N ASN A 335 -5.63 -6.43 10.19
CA ASN A 335 -6.54 -7.04 9.24
C ASN A 335 -7.89 -6.27 9.17
N MET A 336 -8.33 -5.70 10.29
CA MET A 336 -9.44 -4.74 10.35
C MET A 336 -9.19 -3.55 9.41
N ARG A 337 -7.93 -3.10 9.26
CA ARG A 337 -7.59 -2.02 8.32
C ARG A 337 -7.91 -2.40 6.88
N SER A 338 -7.46 -3.56 6.42
CA SER A 338 -7.75 -4.04 5.05
C SER A 338 -9.25 -4.22 4.84
N THR A 339 -9.95 -4.70 5.86
CA THR A 339 -11.41 -4.91 5.85
C THR A 339 -12.16 -3.59 5.72
N LEU A 340 -11.86 -2.63 6.60
CA LEU A 340 -12.50 -1.32 6.59
C LEU A 340 -12.13 -0.51 5.35
N ASN A 341 -10.96 -0.72 4.73
CA ASN A 341 -10.61 -0.10 3.45
C ASN A 341 -11.66 -0.40 2.36
N ALA A 342 -12.13 -1.65 2.24
CA ALA A 342 -13.18 -2.01 1.30
C ALA A 342 -14.54 -1.37 1.65
N VAL A 343 -14.85 -1.27 2.96
CA VAL A 343 -16.07 -0.61 3.44
C VAL A 343 -16.04 0.88 3.10
N VAL A 344 -15.01 1.62 3.52
CA VAL A 344 -14.96 3.08 3.36
C VAL A 344 -14.87 3.49 1.89
N ASP A 345 -14.14 2.76 1.05
CA ASP A 345 -14.06 3.04 -0.39
C ASP A 345 -15.46 3.00 -1.03
N ASN A 346 -16.25 1.97 -0.72
CA ASN A 346 -17.62 1.86 -1.20
C ASN A 346 -18.54 2.95 -0.60
N LEU A 347 -18.51 3.16 0.72
CA LEU A 347 -19.35 4.14 1.40
C LEU A 347 -19.09 5.57 0.90
N ILE A 348 -17.83 5.91 0.68
CA ILE A 348 -17.42 7.22 0.18
C ILE A 348 -17.88 7.40 -1.26
N GLN A 349 -17.59 6.44 -2.12
CA GLN A 349 -17.79 6.60 -3.56
C GLN A 349 -19.25 6.43 -3.99
N THR A 350 -20.05 5.67 -3.24
CA THR A 350 -21.41 5.27 -3.65
C THR A 350 -22.52 5.69 -2.70
N GLN A 351 -22.21 5.98 -1.42
CA GLN A 351 -23.21 6.28 -0.37
C GLN A 351 -23.00 7.63 0.33
N ASN A 352 -22.14 8.49 -0.22
CA ASN A 352 -21.91 9.85 0.26
C ASN A 352 -21.44 9.99 1.72
N ALA A 353 -20.81 8.97 2.30
CA ALA A 353 -20.30 9.03 3.67
C ALA A 353 -19.38 10.25 3.89
N SER A 354 -19.57 10.97 4.99
CA SER A 354 -18.81 12.19 5.30
C SER A 354 -17.41 11.86 5.86
N GLU A 355 -16.49 12.83 5.84
CA GLU A 355 -15.18 12.67 6.50
C GLU A 355 -15.34 12.30 7.97
N LYS A 356 -16.29 12.95 8.66
CA LYS A 356 -16.58 12.70 10.07
C LYS A 356 -16.98 11.23 10.30
N ASP A 357 -17.87 10.69 9.48
CA ASP A 357 -18.34 9.31 9.63
C ASP A 357 -17.23 8.30 9.34
N VAL A 358 -16.43 8.56 8.30
CA VAL A 358 -15.28 7.72 7.93
C VAL A 358 -14.23 7.73 9.04
N VAL A 359 -13.86 8.90 9.54
CA VAL A 359 -12.88 9.03 10.63
C VAL A 359 -13.41 8.35 11.89
N ALA A 360 -14.69 8.54 12.25
CA ALA A 360 -15.29 7.89 13.41
C ALA A 360 -15.32 6.36 13.28
N LEU A 361 -15.59 5.82 12.08
CA LEU A 361 -15.55 4.37 11.84
C LEU A 361 -14.13 3.81 12.00
N LEU A 362 -13.14 4.47 11.39
CA LEU A 362 -11.76 4.02 11.39
C LEU A 362 -11.09 4.15 12.76
N THR A 363 -11.39 5.21 13.52
CA THR A 363 -10.86 5.39 14.88
C THR A 363 -11.64 4.58 15.90
N GLY A 364 -12.96 4.43 15.76
CA GLY A 364 -13.80 3.64 16.66
C GLY A 364 -13.57 2.13 16.50
N ALA A 365 -14.27 1.53 15.54
CA ALA A 365 -14.21 0.07 15.31
C ALA A 365 -12.91 -0.38 14.63
N GLY A 366 -12.24 0.51 13.90
CA GLY A 366 -10.96 0.20 13.24
C GLY A 366 -9.74 0.29 14.15
N PHE A 367 -9.89 0.83 15.36
CA PHE A 367 -8.83 1.07 16.32
C PHE A 367 -7.63 1.88 15.81
N GLN A 368 -7.79 2.65 14.73
CA GLN A 368 -6.70 3.44 14.15
C GLN A 368 -6.49 4.75 14.91
N GLU A 369 -5.28 5.28 14.79
CA GLU A 369 -4.98 6.66 15.18
C GLU A 369 -5.65 7.66 14.22
N GLU A 370 -5.99 8.85 14.71
CA GLU A 370 -6.74 9.84 13.92
C GLU A 370 -5.99 10.29 12.66
N ALA A 371 -4.67 10.49 12.75
CA ALA A 371 -3.84 10.87 11.61
C ALA A 371 -3.91 9.82 10.48
N GLU A 372 -3.89 8.54 10.85
CA GLU A 372 -4.02 7.41 9.93
C GLU A 372 -5.42 7.34 9.30
N ALA A 373 -6.47 7.65 10.05
CA ALA A 373 -7.84 7.69 9.56
C ALA A 373 -8.05 8.85 8.56
N ARG A 374 -7.54 10.05 8.87
CA ARG A 374 -7.61 11.22 7.97
C ARG A 374 -6.79 11.03 6.70
N ASN A 375 -5.62 10.39 6.79
CA ASN A 375 -4.83 10.04 5.62
C ASN A 375 -5.58 9.06 4.70
N LYS A 376 -6.32 8.09 5.26
CA LYS A 376 -7.18 7.18 4.49
C LYS A 376 -8.34 7.90 3.82
N TRP A 377 -9.00 8.83 4.52
CA TRP A 377 -10.01 9.70 3.90
C TRP A 377 -9.42 10.45 2.70
N HIS A 378 -8.29 11.14 2.87
CA HIS A 378 -7.62 11.86 1.79
C HIS A 378 -7.27 10.95 0.60
N ARG A 379 -6.76 9.75 0.86
CA ARG A 379 -6.50 8.75 -0.19
C ARG A 379 -7.78 8.33 -0.92
N ALA A 380 -8.89 8.17 -0.22
CA ALA A 380 -10.18 7.78 -0.80
C ALA A 380 -10.88 8.92 -1.56
N THR A 381 -10.48 10.19 -1.36
CA THR A 381 -10.94 11.29 -2.22
C THR A 381 -10.17 11.39 -3.53
N LEU A 382 -8.93 10.87 -3.57
CA LEU A 382 -8.03 10.92 -4.74
C LEU A 382 -7.93 9.60 -5.52
N SER A 383 -8.42 8.50 -4.96
CA SER A 383 -8.41 7.18 -5.59
C SER A 383 -9.74 6.47 -5.34
N GLN A 384 -10.09 5.54 -6.22
CA GLN A 384 -11.33 4.76 -6.14
C GLN A 384 -11.01 3.30 -6.42
N VAL A 385 -11.73 2.37 -5.79
CA VAL A 385 -11.61 0.91 -5.97
C VAL A 385 -10.32 0.30 -5.43
N GLN A 386 -9.21 1.04 -5.44
CA GLN A 386 -7.90 0.54 -5.02
C GLN A 386 -7.89 0.10 -3.55
N LEU A 387 -8.60 0.80 -2.66
CA LEU A 387 -8.70 0.41 -1.25
C LEU A 387 -9.44 -0.93 -1.07
N SER A 388 -10.33 -1.28 -2.00
CA SER A 388 -11.04 -2.57 -1.99
C SER A 388 -10.15 -3.76 -2.39
N SER A 389 -8.99 -3.51 -3.00
CA SER A 389 -8.11 -4.56 -3.56
C SER A 389 -7.54 -5.51 -2.50
N TYR A 390 -7.08 -4.97 -1.36
CA TYR A 390 -6.48 -5.71 -0.24
C TYR A 390 -7.41 -6.82 0.27
N PHE A 391 -8.62 -6.43 0.70
CA PHE A 391 -9.59 -7.36 1.28
C PHE A 391 -10.17 -8.32 0.23
N THR A 392 -10.45 -7.85 -0.98
CA THR A 392 -10.99 -8.71 -2.04
C THR A 392 -10.00 -9.81 -2.41
N GLY A 393 -8.75 -9.45 -2.65
CA GLY A 393 -7.71 -10.42 -2.97
C GLY A 393 -7.45 -11.39 -1.82
N TYR A 394 -7.33 -10.89 -0.60
CA TYR A 394 -7.13 -11.71 0.60
C TYR A 394 -8.22 -12.78 0.76
N THR A 395 -9.49 -12.35 0.68
CA THR A 395 -10.62 -13.26 0.88
C THR A 395 -10.74 -14.29 -0.24
N GLU A 396 -10.48 -13.92 -1.49
CA GLU A 396 -10.47 -14.88 -2.60
C GLU A 396 -9.33 -15.90 -2.49
N ILE A 397 -8.12 -15.48 -2.10
CA ILE A 397 -6.97 -16.37 -1.93
C ILE A 397 -7.20 -17.32 -0.75
N LEU A 398 -7.71 -16.81 0.38
CA LEU A 398 -8.02 -17.63 1.54
C LEU A 398 -9.12 -18.65 1.24
N ALA A 399 -10.17 -18.23 0.54
CA ALA A 399 -11.25 -19.12 0.11
C ALA A 399 -10.73 -20.21 -0.84
N LEU A 400 -9.86 -19.85 -1.79
CA LEU A 400 -9.22 -20.78 -2.71
C LEU A 400 -8.34 -21.80 -1.98
N ARG A 401 -7.50 -21.36 -1.05
CA ARG A 401 -6.69 -22.25 -0.20
C ARG A 401 -7.57 -23.26 0.52
N ASN A 402 -8.66 -22.80 1.13
CA ASN A 402 -9.56 -23.66 1.89
C ASN A 402 -10.30 -24.65 0.98
N GLU A 403 -10.68 -24.23 -0.23
CA GLU A 403 -11.28 -25.11 -1.24
C GLU A 403 -10.31 -26.21 -1.69
N VAL A 404 -9.06 -25.86 -2.01
CA VAL A 404 -8.02 -26.85 -2.38
C VAL A 404 -7.73 -27.79 -1.22
N LYS A 405 -7.57 -27.26 0.00
CA LYS A 405 -7.35 -28.06 1.21
C LYS A 405 -8.50 -29.05 1.46
N ALA A 406 -9.74 -28.65 1.25
CA ALA A 406 -10.89 -29.53 1.41
C ALA A 406 -10.90 -30.67 0.36
N ARG A 407 -10.48 -30.38 -0.87
CA ARG A 407 -10.39 -31.37 -1.95
C ARG A 407 -9.25 -32.37 -1.74
N GLU A 408 -8.08 -31.90 -1.33
CA GLU A 408 -6.87 -32.73 -1.17
C GLU A 408 -6.83 -33.47 0.18
N GLY A 409 -7.55 -32.98 1.19
CA GLY A 409 -7.63 -33.59 2.51
C GLY A 409 -6.24 -33.74 3.15
N ALA A 410 -5.89 -34.98 3.52
CA ALA A 410 -4.59 -35.29 4.15
C ALA A 410 -3.39 -35.10 3.21
N ALA A 411 -3.60 -35.05 1.89
CA ALA A 411 -2.54 -34.80 0.91
C ALA A 411 -2.21 -33.31 0.76
N PHE A 412 -3.00 -32.42 1.35
CA PHE A 412 -2.81 -30.98 1.21
C PHE A 412 -1.45 -30.53 1.74
N SER A 413 -0.70 -29.86 0.87
CA SER A 413 0.56 -29.19 1.22
C SER A 413 0.41 -27.69 1.00
N VAL A 414 0.51 -26.91 2.09
CA VAL A 414 0.47 -25.45 2.00
C VAL A 414 1.60 -24.89 1.14
N GLN A 415 2.77 -25.54 1.18
CA GLN A 415 3.90 -25.19 0.32
C GLN A 415 3.52 -25.34 -1.15
N ASN A 416 2.99 -26.50 -1.53
CA ASN A 416 2.64 -26.79 -2.92
C ASN A 416 1.55 -25.84 -3.41
N PHE A 417 0.53 -25.59 -2.58
CA PHE A 417 -0.51 -24.61 -2.89
C PHE A 417 0.08 -23.22 -3.17
N ASN A 418 0.92 -22.72 -2.26
CA ASN A 418 1.52 -21.39 -2.40
C ASN A 418 2.42 -21.29 -3.65
N GLU A 419 3.23 -22.30 -3.92
CA GLU A 419 4.13 -22.35 -5.07
C GLU A 419 3.36 -22.42 -6.40
N GLN A 420 2.33 -23.26 -6.48
CA GLN A 420 1.47 -23.34 -7.66
C GLN A 420 0.71 -22.03 -7.86
N PHE A 421 0.12 -21.46 -6.80
CA PHE A 421 -0.59 -20.19 -6.85
C PHE A 421 0.30 -19.06 -7.41
N LEU A 422 1.52 -18.92 -6.88
CA LEU A 422 2.46 -17.90 -7.33
C LEU A 422 3.07 -18.16 -8.72
N SER A 423 3.07 -19.41 -9.20
CA SER A 423 3.58 -19.77 -10.54
C SER A 423 2.81 -19.08 -11.67
N PHE A 424 1.56 -18.70 -11.43
CA PHE A 424 0.74 -17.95 -12.39
C PHE A 424 1.13 -16.47 -12.49
N GLY A 425 2.04 -15.98 -11.64
CA GLY A 425 2.40 -14.58 -11.55
C GLY A 425 1.24 -13.71 -11.05
N SER A 426 1.20 -12.45 -11.46
CA SER A 426 0.20 -11.47 -10.96
C SER A 426 -1.12 -11.51 -11.73
N ALA A 427 -1.69 -12.70 -11.96
CA ALA A 427 -2.99 -12.85 -12.62
C ALA A 427 -4.16 -12.67 -11.62
N PRO A 428 -5.37 -12.27 -12.07
CA PRO A 428 -6.54 -12.23 -11.19
C PRO A 428 -6.83 -13.56 -10.51
N VAL A 429 -7.17 -13.52 -9.21
CA VAL A 429 -7.33 -14.72 -8.38
C VAL A 429 -8.38 -15.68 -8.92
N LYS A 430 -9.49 -15.17 -9.51
CA LYS A 430 -10.50 -16.03 -10.15
C LYS A 430 -9.95 -16.91 -11.27
N TYR A 431 -9.02 -16.39 -12.08
CA TYR A 431 -8.43 -17.17 -13.17
C TYR A 431 -7.37 -18.14 -12.65
N ILE A 432 -6.64 -17.78 -11.59
CA ILE A 432 -5.74 -18.71 -10.90
C ILE A 432 -6.56 -19.88 -10.32
N ARG A 433 -7.69 -19.57 -9.68
CA ARG A 433 -8.63 -20.59 -9.19
C ARG A 433 -9.08 -21.52 -10.31
N ASP A 434 -9.53 -20.98 -11.44
CA ASP A 434 -10.00 -21.79 -12.57
C ASP A 434 -8.91 -22.69 -13.16
N LEU A 435 -7.64 -22.32 -13.02
CA LEU A 435 -6.51 -23.13 -13.49
C LEU A 435 -6.06 -24.17 -12.46
N LEU A 436 -6.10 -23.84 -11.16
CA LEU A 436 -5.74 -24.75 -10.07
C LEU A 436 -6.78 -25.85 -9.84
N LEU A 437 -8.04 -25.59 -10.18
CA LEU A 437 -9.16 -26.50 -9.89
C LEU A 437 -9.65 -27.28 -11.12
N ARG A 438 -8.98 -27.12 -12.26
CA ARG A 438 -9.12 -28.02 -13.42
C ARG A 438 -8.54 -29.38 -13.08
#